data_AF-A0AA37FWE0-F1
#
_entry.id   AF-A0AA37FWE0-F1
#
_cell.length_a   1.000
_cell.length_b   1.000
_cell.length_c   1.000
_cell.angle_alpha   90.00
_cell.angle_beta   90.00
_cell.angle_gamma   90.00
#
_symmetry.space_group_name_H-M   'P 1'
#
loop_
_entity.id
_entity.type
_entity.pdbx_description
1 polymer ?
#
loop_
_entity_poly.entity_id
_entity_poly.type
_entity_poly.pdbx_seq_one_letter_code
_entity_poly.pdbx_strand_id
1 'polypeptide(L)' 'MQAIQVEHDSDEWNRMWAALASEEINSGDPECVHPETQDAWQYMGTSNGIHSFRHRNHPVTGTREYRHVPMK' A
#
# COMPACT_ATOMS: atom_id res chain seq x y z
N MET A 1 10.13 -8.43 -15.95
CA MET A 1 10.90 -8.19 -14.72
C MET A 1 10.16 -8.87 -13.57
N GLN A 2 10.89 -9.58 -12.71
CA GLN A 2 10.30 -10.34 -11.62
C GLN A 2 10.03 -9.39 -10.44
N ALA A 3 8.80 -9.40 -9.92
CA ALA A 3 8.49 -8.65 -8.71
C ALA A 3 9.18 -9.32 -7.51
N ILE A 4 9.90 -8.53 -6.70
CA ILE A 4 10.49 -9.01 -5.46
C ILE A 4 9.54 -8.73 -4.30
N GLN A 5 9.48 -9.67 -3.35
CA GLN A 5 8.78 -9.47 -2.09
C GLN A 5 9.76 -8.85 -1.09
N VAL A 6 9.28 -7.85 -0.35
CA VAL A 6 10.05 -7.29 0.78
C VAL A 6 9.78 -8.20 1.97
N GLU A 7 10.81 -8.49 2.75
CA GLU A 7 10.68 -9.29 3.97
C GLU A 7 9.73 -8.60 4.95
N HIS A 8 8.76 -9.35 5.47
CA HIS A 8 7.81 -8.84 6.47
C HIS A 8 8.55 -8.29 7.69
N ASP A 9 8.04 -7.18 8.22
CA ASP A 9 8.54 -6.48 9.42
C ASP A 9 9.98 -5.94 9.33
N SER A 10 10.65 -6.07 8.18
CA SER A 10 11.90 -5.37 7.92
C SER A 10 11.73 -3.84 7.97
N ASP A 11 12.83 -3.11 8.14
CA ASP A 11 12.81 -1.64 8.12
C ASP A 11 12.15 -1.11 6.85
N GLU A 12 12.42 -1.74 5.70
CA GLU A 12 11.84 -1.34 4.44
C GLU A 12 10.35 -1.64 4.35
N TRP A 13 9.91 -2.77 4.89
CA TRP A 13 8.48 -3.10 5.00
C TRP A 13 7.74 -2.04 5.81
N ASN A 14 8.23 -1.75 7.02
CA ASN A 14 7.61 -0.76 7.91
C ASN A 14 7.61 0.63 7.26
N ARG A 15 8.70 1.00 6.60
CA ARG A 15 8.82 2.29 5.90
C ARG A 15 7.84 2.42 4.75
N MET A 16 7.69 1.41 3.89
CA MET A 16 6.81 1.51 2.72
C MET A 16 5.33 1.62 3.13
N TRP A 17 4.91 0.91 4.18
CA TRP A 17 3.56 1.00 4.73
C TRP A 17 3.30 2.34 5.44
N ALA A 18 4.27 2.86 6.20
CA ALA A 18 4.16 4.18 6.81
C ALA A 18 4.08 5.30 5.75
N ALA A 19 4.86 5.18 4.67
CA ALA A 19 4.80 6.11 3.55
C ALA A 19 3.43 6.08 2.85
N LEU A 20 2.88 4.88 2.60
CA LEU A 20 1.53 4.73 2.05
C LEU A 20 0.48 5.38 2.95
N ALA A 21 0.50 5.11 4.25
CA ALA A 21 -0.44 5.68 5.22
C ALA A 21 -0.39 7.22 5.25
N SER A 22 0.79 7.80 5.04
CA SER A 22 1.00 9.25 5.04
C SER A 22 0.43 9.99 3.81
N GLU A 23 0.02 9.26 2.76
CA GLU A 23 -0.66 9.89 1.61
C GLU A 23 -2.01 10.49 2.03
N GLU A 24 -2.35 11.63 1.45
CA GLU A 24 -3.57 12.40 1.79
C GLU A 24 -4.84 11.54 1.72
N ILE A 25 -4.93 10.66 0.70
CA ILE A 25 -6.08 9.76 0.50
C ILE A 25 -6.31 8.81 1.69
N ASN A 26 -5.25 8.48 2.42
CA ASN A 26 -5.29 7.59 3.58
C ASN A 26 -5.37 8.37 4.90
N SER A 27 -5.11 9.69 4.91
CA SER A 27 -5.21 10.54 6.11
C SER A 27 -4.44 10.03 7.34
N GLY A 28 -3.33 9.32 7.12
CA GLY A 28 -2.55 8.72 8.20
C GLY A 28 -3.07 7.36 8.70
N ASP A 29 -4.15 6.82 8.14
CA ASP A 29 -4.68 5.50 8.48
C ASP A 29 -3.85 4.39 7.79
N PRO A 30 -3.08 3.59 8.56
CA PRO A 30 -2.27 2.51 8.01
C PRO A 30 -3.08 1.26 7.64
N GLU A 31 -4.26 1.07 8.23
CA GLU A 31 -5.10 -0.10 7.96
C GLU A 31 -5.99 0.13 6.74
N CYS A 32 -6.54 1.34 6.61
CA CYS A 32 -7.38 1.77 5.48
C CYS A 32 -8.44 0.72 5.12
N VAL A 33 -9.13 0.17 6.12
CA VAL A 33 -10.08 -0.92 5.91
C VAL A 33 -11.41 -0.35 5.39
N HIS A 34 -11.90 -0.88 4.27
CA HIS A 34 -13.24 -0.56 3.79
C HIS A 34 -14.29 -1.18 4.73
N PRO A 35 -15.23 -0.39 5.28
CA PRO A 35 -16.12 -0.85 6.35
C PRO A 35 -17.02 -2.03 5.96
N GLU A 36 -17.49 -2.07 4.72
CA GLU A 36 -18.41 -3.13 4.26
C GLU A 36 -17.69 -4.38 3.72
N THR A 37 -16.73 -4.20 2.80
CA THR A 37 -16.05 -5.33 2.15
C THR A 37 -14.90 -5.91 2.97
N GLN A 38 -14.44 -5.19 4.01
CA GLN A 38 -13.25 -5.52 4.80
C GLN A 38 -11.97 -5.60 3.95
N ASP A 39 -11.98 -5.03 2.74
CA ASP A 39 -10.78 -4.89 1.93
C ASP A 39 -9.85 -3.84 2.54
N ALA A 40 -8.56 -4.07 2.43
CA ALA A 40 -7.51 -3.11 2.76
C ALA A 40 -6.52 -3.01 1.59
N TRP A 41 -5.50 -2.16 1.75
CA TRP A 41 -4.37 -2.13 0.84
C TRP A 41 -3.67 -3.49 0.76
N GLN A 42 -3.31 -3.87 -0.45
CA GLN A 42 -2.57 -5.09 -0.76
C GLN A 42 -1.23 -4.74 -1.35
N TYR A 43 -0.16 -5.26 -0.75
CA TYR A 43 1.17 -5.17 -1.32
C TYR A 43 1.28 -6.11 -2.53
N MET A 44 1.61 -5.54 -3.68
CA MET A 44 1.63 -6.25 -4.97
C MET A 44 3.05 -6.68 -5.37
N GLY A 45 4.06 -6.35 -4.56
CA GLY A 45 5.46 -6.58 -4.85
C GLY A 45 6.20 -5.30 -5.24
N THR A 46 7.51 -5.45 -5.44
CA THR A 46 8.42 -4.38 -5.84
C THR A 46 9.01 -4.66 -7.20
N SER A 47 9.08 -3.66 -8.06
CA SER A 47 9.75 -3.74 -9.36
C SER A 47 10.45 -2.41 -9.64
N ASN A 48 11.68 -2.46 -10.16
CA ASN A 48 12.48 -1.27 -10.48
C ASN A 48 12.60 -0.26 -9.32
N GLY A 49 12.76 -0.78 -8.09
CA GLY A 49 12.86 0.07 -6.89
C GLY A 49 11.57 0.79 -6.52
N ILE A 50 10.41 0.30 -6.96
CA ILE A 50 9.10 0.87 -6.63
C ILE A 50 8.21 -0.22 -6.04
N HIS A 51 7.71 0.00 -4.82
CA HIS A 51 6.68 -0.81 -4.18
C HIS A 51 5.32 -0.43 -4.75
N SER A 52 4.55 -1.43 -5.20
CA SER A 52 3.20 -1.23 -5.71
C SER A 52 2.16 -1.72 -4.71
N PHE A 53 1.15 -0.89 -4.48
CA PHE A 53 0.00 -1.21 -3.64
C PHE A 53 -1.30 -1.12 -4.43
N ARG A 54 -2.28 -1.94 -4.04
CA ARG A 54 -3.64 -1.91 -4.60
C ARG A 54 -4.67 -1.94 -3.49
N HIS A 55 -5.63 -1.02 -3.52
CA HIS A 55 -6.87 -1.10 -2.76
C HIS A 55 -7.99 -1.51 -3.71
N ARG A 56 -8.75 -2.57 -3.40
CA ARG A 56 -9.78 -3.08 -4.32
C ARG A 56 -11.01 -2.17 -4.41
N ASN A 57 -11.40 -1.60 -3.28
CA ASN A 57 -12.51 -0.65 -3.13
C ASN A 57 -12.19 0.32 -1.99
N HIS A 58 -11.55 1.45 -2.26
CA HIS A 58 -11.02 2.37 -1.24
C HIS A 58 -12.15 3.08 -0.49
N PRO A 59 -12.13 3.18 0.86
CA PRO A 59 -13.24 3.71 1.64
C PRO A 59 -13.62 5.16 1.32
N VAL A 60 -12.63 5.99 0.92
CA VAL A 60 -12.87 7.40 0.59
C VAL A 60 -13.33 7.60 -0.86
N THR A 61 -12.80 6.84 -1.82
CA THR A 61 -13.08 7.07 -3.25
C THR A 61 -14.16 6.14 -3.81
N GLY A 62 -14.46 5.05 -3.12
CA GLY A 62 -15.41 4.02 -3.56
C GLY A 62 -14.96 3.26 -4.82
N THR A 63 -13.67 3.34 -5.16
CA THR A 63 -13.11 2.76 -6.39
C THR A 63 -11.83 1.99 -6.11
N ARG A 64 -11.35 1.27 -7.13
CA ARG A 64 -10.03 0.63 -7.07
C ARG A 64 -8.94 1.70 -7.19
N GLU A 65 -7.99 1.66 -6.26
CA GLU A 65 -6.86 2.59 -6.21
C GLU A 65 -5.52 1.84 -6.31
N TYR A 66 -4.52 2.53 -6.84
CA TYR A 66 -3.14 2.05 -6.91
C TYR A 66 -2.18 3.12 -6.41
N ARG A 67 -1.22 2.72 -5.58
CA ARG A 67 -0.18 3.62 -5.06
C ARG A 67 1.21 3.04 -5.25
N HIS A 68 2.18 3.93 -5.33
CA HIS A 68 3.56 3.61 -5.66
C HIS A 68 4.47 4.33 -4.68
N VAL A 69 5.24 3.56 -3.93
CA VAL A 69 6.22 4.08 -2.97
C VAL A 69 7.62 3.72 -3.46
N PRO A 70 8.52 4.69 -3.73
CA PRO A 70 9.90 4.39 -4.08
C PRO A 70 10.63 3.71 -2.92
N MET A 71 11.49 2.74 -3.22
CA MET A 71 12.46 2.13 -2.30
C MET A 71 13.45 3.20 -1.81
N LYS A 72 14.00 3.05 -0.60
CA LYS A 72 15.05 3.94 -0.08
C LYS A 72 16.32 3.19 0.28
#